data_AF-A0A536KH53-F1
#
_entry.id   AF-A0A536KH53-F1
#
_cell.length_a   1.000
_cell.length_b   1.000
_cell.length_c   1.000
_cell.angle_alpha   90.00
_cell.angle_beta   90.00
_cell.angle_gamma   90.00
#
_symmetry.space_group_name_H-M   'P 1'
#
loop_
_entity.id
_entity.type
_entity.pdbx_description
1 polymer ?
#
loop_
_entity_poly.entity_id
_entity_poly.type
_entity_poly.pdbx_seq_one_letter_code
_entity_poly.pdbx_strand_id
1 'polypeptide(L)'
;MKLVPLFEGELIYDESTETGIAAYGESGDIASYAQGGGHVSGTRLTGNLRWTNHPRRRADGVALPYFHGVLSTDDGAEILFSFRGYNWGVVKAAKTHHPLQPFERRAGLAALTLAAGDERYRWVNRVFAMLEADIVPYAAPELWRIRAFECVNDLIQAQA
;
A
#
# COMPACT_ATOMS: atom_id res chain seq x y z
N MET A 1 9.01 -15.30 -14.14
CA MET A 1 7.79 -15.05 -13.31
C MET A 1 6.96 -14.01 -14.04
N LYS A 2 5.66 -14.26 -14.20
CA LYS A 2 4.74 -13.38 -14.93
C LYS A 2 3.93 -12.54 -13.94
N LEU A 3 3.65 -11.29 -14.30
CA LEU A 3 2.73 -10.42 -13.55
C LEU A 3 1.37 -10.41 -14.24
N VAL A 4 0.30 -10.71 -13.50
CA VAL A 4 -1.09 -10.69 -13.97
C VAL A 4 -1.86 -9.68 -13.15
N PRO A 5 -2.62 -8.73 -13.76
CA PRO A 5 -3.42 -7.77 -13.02
C PRO A 5 -4.34 -8.45 -12.00
N LEU A 6 -4.34 -7.91 -10.79
CA LEU A 6 -5.16 -8.38 -9.68
C LEU A 6 -6.31 -7.40 -9.41
N PHE A 7 -5.96 -6.14 -9.15
CA PHE A 7 -6.91 -5.03 -9.00
C PHE A 7 -6.19 -3.68 -9.17
N GLU A 8 -6.96 -2.63 -9.38
CA GLU A 8 -6.54 -1.24 -9.25
C GLU A 8 -7.38 -0.57 -8.17
N GLY A 9 -6.95 0.56 -7.62
CA GLY A 9 -7.75 1.26 -6.62
C GLY A 9 -7.08 2.45 -6.00
N GLU A 10 -7.62 2.85 -4.85
CA GLU A 10 -7.18 4.03 -4.13
C GLU A 10 -7.09 3.74 -2.63
N LEU A 11 -6.06 4.31 -1.99
CA LEU A 11 -5.95 4.43 -0.53
C LEU A 11 -6.16 5.90 -0.19
N ILE A 12 -7.09 6.15 0.72
CA ILE A 12 -7.49 7.48 1.17
C ILE A 12 -7.13 7.58 2.64
N TYR A 13 -6.22 8.49 2.97
CA TYR A 13 -5.75 8.70 4.33
C TYR A 13 -6.80 9.42 5.17
N ASP A 14 -6.92 9.01 6.43
CA ASP A 14 -7.58 9.79 7.47
C ASP A 14 -6.52 10.66 8.17
N GLU A 15 -6.41 11.91 7.72
CA GLU A 15 -5.41 12.88 8.20
C GLU A 15 -5.52 13.15 9.71
N SER A 16 -6.66 12.87 10.33
CA SER A 16 -6.85 13.04 11.78
C SER A 16 -6.08 12.01 12.62
N THR A 17 -5.61 10.93 12.00
CA THR A 17 -4.94 9.81 12.68
C THR A 17 -3.42 9.86 12.61
N GLU A 18 -2.87 10.77 11.81
CA GLU A 18 -1.45 10.77 11.48
C GLU A 18 -0.58 11.22 12.64
N THR A 19 0.49 10.47 12.87
CA THR A 19 1.57 10.89 13.77
C THR A 19 2.92 10.47 13.22
N GLY A 20 3.94 11.30 13.47
CA GLY A 20 5.31 11.05 13.07
C GLY A 20 6.27 11.44 14.19
N ILE A 21 7.18 10.53 14.51
CA ILE A 21 8.18 10.70 15.55
C ILE A 21 9.55 10.56 14.90
N ALA A 22 10.35 11.62 14.98
CA ALA A 22 11.73 11.61 14.55
C ALA A 22 12.58 10.88 15.61
N ALA A 23 12.67 9.56 15.50
CA ALA A 23 13.20 8.67 16.54
C ALA A 23 14.68 8.96 16.88
N TYR A 24 15.39 9.63 15.97
CA TYR A 24 16.78 10.05 16.12
C TYR A 24 17.00 11.54 15.85
N GLY A 25 16.00 12.38 16.16
CA GLY A 25 16.03 13.83 15.89
C GLY A 25 15.62 14.19 14.46
N GLU A 26 15.58 15.50 14.15
CA GLU A 26 14.87 16.06 12.97
C GLU A 26 15.33 15.55 11.60
N SER A 27 16.58 15.12 11.47
CA SER A 27 17.15 14.57 10.22
C SER A 27 17.26 13.04 10.22
N GLY A 28 16.80 12.39 11.30
CA GLY A 28 16.90 10.95 11.50
C GLY A 28 15.74 10.15 10.92
N ASP A 29 15.71 8.85 11.24
CA ASP A 29 14.60 8.00 10.83
C ASP A 29 13.29 8.40 11.51
N ILE A 30 12.24 8.59 10.71
CA ILE A 30 10.90 8.89 11.22
C ILE A 30 10.11 7.61 11.32
N ALA A 31 9.58 7.30 12.49
CA ALA A 31 8.56 6.28 12.67
C ALA A 31 7.20 6.97 12.71
N SER A 32 6.24 6.45 11.96
CA SER A 32 4.93 7.07 11.81
C SER A 32 3.81 6.06 11.96
N TYR A 33 2.61 6.58 12.16
CA TYR A 33 1.36 5.85 12.15
C TYR A 33 0.32 6.66 11.39
N ALA A 34 -0.51 5.96 10.61
CA ALA A 34 -1.67 6.52 9.93
C ALA A 34 -2.73 5.44 9.75
N GLN A 35 -3.97 5.85 9.53
CA GLN A 35 -5.07 4.99 9.14
C GLN A 35 -5.80 5.57 7.94
N GLY A 36 -6.68 4.77 7.36
CA GLY A 36 -7.55 5.25 6.30
C GLY A 36 -8.43 4.16 5.72
N GLY A 37 -9.07 4.54 4.62
CA GLY A 37 -9.95 3.69 3.85
C GLY A 37 -9.51 3.61 2.38
N GLY A 38 -10.39 3.08 1.55
CA GLY A 38 -10.12 2.99 0.13
C GLY A 38 -11.07 2.04 -0.56
N HIS A 39 -10.85 1.87 -1.85
CA HIS A 39 -11.60 0.91 -2.66
C HIS A 39 -10.66 0.33 -3.71
N VAL A 40 -10.84 -0.95 -4.02
CA VAL A 40 -10.15 -1.63 -5.12
C VAL A 40 -11.15 -2.32 -6.02
N SER A 41 -10.83 -2.37 -7.31
CA SER A 41 -11.63 -3.04 -8.32
C SER A 41 -10.76 -3.89 -9.24
N GLY A 42 -11.19 -5.13 -9.44
CA GLY A 42 -10.53 -6.11 -10.30
C GLY A 42 -11.48 -7.23 -10.67
N THR A 43 -11.16 -7.97 -11.74
CA THR A 43 -12.06 -9.02 -12.26
C THR A 43 -12.39 -10.11 -11.22
N ARG A 44 -11.45 -10.41 -10.31
CA ARG A 44 -11.60 -11.46 -9.29
C ARG A 44 -11.71 -10.93 -7.86
N LEU A 45 -11.45 -9.64 -7.65
CA LEU A 45 -11.34 -9.06 -6.32
C LEU A 45 -11.70 -7.58 -6.37
N THR A 46 -12.86 -7.24 -5.80
CA THR A 46 -13.39 -5.87 -5.70
C THR A 46 -13.97 -5.67 -4.30
N GLY A 47 -13.76 -4.50 -3.71
CA GLY A 47 -14.29 -4.19 -2.39
C GLY A 47 -13.67 -2.97 -1.74
N ASN A 48 -14.16 -2.67 -0.54
CA ASN A 48 -13.72 -1.53 0.26
C ASN A 48 -12.57 -1.92 1.19
N LEU A 49 -11.66 -0.98 1.42
CA LEU A 49 -10.50 -1.15 2.28
C LEU A 49 -10.69 -0.39 3.60
N ARG A 50 -10.18 -0.98 4.68
CA ARG A 50 -9.86 -0.30 5.93
C ARG A 50 -8.48 -0.72 6.39
N TRP A 51 -7.62 0.22 6.72
CA TRP A 51 -6.21 -0.09 6.97
C TRP A 51 -5.55 0.80 8.02
N THR A 52 -4.44 0.28 8.53
CA THR A 52 -3.43 1.03 9.25
C THR A 52 -2.11 0.94 8.51
N ASN A 53 -1.27 1.96 8.67
CA ASN A 53 0.06 2.01 8.13
C ASN A 53 1.01 2.38 9.27
N HIS A 54 2.13 1.67 9.38
CA HIS A 54 3.22 1.99 10.30
C HIS A 54 4.47 2.38 9.50
N PRO A 55 4.43 3.48 8.72
CA PRO A 55 5.50 3.75 7.79
C PRO A 55 6.75 4.19 8.54
N ARG A 56 7.89 3.86 7.96
CA ARG A 56 9.18 4.43 8.35
C ARG A 56 9.70 5.34 7.26
N ARG A 57 10.33 6.46 7.59
CA ARG A 57 11.09 7.27 6.64
C ARG A 57 12.56 7.14 6.99
N ARG A 58 13.38 6.71 6.03
CA ARG A 58 14.83 6.66 6.19
C ARG A 58 15.42 8.07 6.09
N ALA A 59 16.63 8.25 6.63
CA ALA A 59 17.38 9.51 6.52
C ALA A 59 17.62 9.97 5.05
N ASP A 60 17.57 9.06 4.07
CA ASP A 60 17.66 9.40 2.64
C ASP A 60 16.31 9.83 2.01
N GLY A 61 15.26 10.00 2.82
CA GLY A 61 13.94 10.46 2.40
C GLY A 61 13.03 9.37 1.81
N VAL A 62 13.54 8.15 1.62
CA VAL A 62 12.73 7.01 1.17
C VAL A 62 11.76 6.60 2.28
N ALA A 63 10.48 6.56 1.94
CA ALA A 63 9.44 6.03 2.82
C ALA A 63 9.32 4.52 2.63
N LEU A 64 9.07 3.83 3.72
CA LEU A 64 8.91 2.39 3.84
C LEU A 64 7.48 2.14 4.32
N PRO A 65 6.49 2.09 3.41
CA PRO A 65 5.13 1.75 3.78
C PRO A 65 5.07 0.37 4.44
N TYR A 66 4.22 0.24 5.45
CA TYR A 66 3.92 -1.03 6.09
C TYR A 66 2.44 -1.06 6.49
N PHE A 67 1.62 -1.46 5.52
CA PHE A 67 0.18 -1.46 5.64
C PHE A 67 -0.33 -2.81 6.10
N HIS A 68 -1.35 -2.77 6.95
CA HIS A 68 -2.18 -3.90 7.33
C HIS A 68 -3.64 -3.49 7.26
N GLY A 69 -4.51 -4.35 6.77
CA GLY A 69 -5.91 -4.00 6.67
C GLY A 69 -6.81 -5.15 6.30
N VAL A 70 -8.07 -4.78 6.08
CA VAL A 70 -9.14 -5.66 5.64
C VAL A 70 -9.71 -5.10 4.34
N LEU A 71 -9.89 -5.99 3.37
CA LEU A 71 -10.71 -5.77 2.18
C LEU A 71 -12.05 -6.47 2.44
N SER A 72 -13.13 -5.69 2.46
CA SER A 72 -14.51 -6.19 2.52
C SER A 72 -15.07 -6.24 1.11
N THR A 73 -15.28 -7.44 0.58
CA THR A 73 -15.75 -7.64 -0.79
C THR A 73 -17.23 -7.27 -0.93
N ASP A 74 -17.65 -6.92 -2.13
CA ASP A 74 -19.05 -6.54 -2.41
C ASP A 74 -20.04 -7.68 -2.13
N ASP A 75 -19.57 -8.94 -2.20
CA ASP A 75 -20.33 -10.14 -1.87
C ASP A 75 -20.13 -10.64 -0.42
N GLY A 76 -19.61 -9.75 0.45
CA GLY A 76 -19.65 -9.88 1.90
C GLY A 76 -18.54 -10.73 2.55
N ALA A 77 -17.47 -11.06 1.83
CA ALA A 77 -16.30 -11.72 2.41
C ALA A 77 -15.30 -10.70 2.98
N GLU A 78 -14.52 -11.11 3.98
CA GLU A 78 -13.40 -10.35 4.51
C GLU A 78 -12.07 -11.01 4.14
N ILE A 79 -11.14 -10.20 3.64
CA ILE A 79 -9.79 -10.63 3.26
C ILE A 79 -8.79 -9.74 3.99
N LEU A 80 -7.91 -10.35 4.78
CA LEU A 80 -6.79 -9.63 5.37
C LEU A 80 -5.76 -9.33 4.27
N PHE A 81 -5.20 -8.13 4.29
CA PHE A 81 -4.08 -7.79 3.43
C PHE A 81 -2.94 -7.18 4.23
N SER A 82 -1.72 -7.39 3.75
CA SER A 82 -0.59 -6.59 4.18
C SER A 82 0.30 -6.26 2.99
N PHE A 83 0.85 -5.05 2.97
CA PHE A 83 1.90 -4.74 2.01
C PHE A 83 3.03 -3.92 2.63
N ARG A 84 4.25 -4.22 2.19
CA ARG A 84 5.46 -3.52 2.60
C ARG A 84 6.32 -3.23 1.40
N GLY A 85 6.94 -2.05 1.37
CA GLY A 85 7.72 -1.67 0.22
C GLY A 85 8.56 -0.42 0.40
N TYR A 86 8.76 0.24 -0.71
CA TYR A 86 9.48 1.49 -0.84
C TYR A 86 8.61 2.52 -1.52
N ASN A 87 8.85 3.77 -1.18
CA ASN A 87 8.19 4.92 -1.76
C ASN A 87 9.22 6.04 -1.94
N TRP A 88 9.48 6.42 -3.20
CA TRP A 88 10.53 7.35 -3.61
C TRP A 88 9.95 8.66 -4.12
N GLY A 89 10.65 9.76 -3.84
CA GLY A 89 10.33 11.06 -4.42
C GLY A 89 10.57 11.08 -5.93
N VAL A 90 9.60 11.58 -6.70
CA VAL A 90 9.67 11.68 -8.16
C VAL A 90 9.76 13.13 -8.60
N VAL A 91 8.85 13.98 -8.09
CA VAL A 91 8.80 15.41 -8.41
C VAL A 91 8.99 16.22 -7.14
N LYS A 92 9.99 17.10 -7.12
CA LYS A 92 10.24 18.00 -5.99
C LYS A 92 9.14 19.07 -5.95
N ALA A 93 8.65 19.35 -4.74
CA ALA A 93 7.69 20.42 -4.52
C ALA A 93 8.38 21.79 -4.65
N ALA A 94 7.65 22.79 -5.15
CA ALA A 94 8.13 24.18 -5.18
C ALA A 94 8.31 24.76 -3.76
N LYS A 95 7.53 24.27 -2.79
CA LYS A 95 7.64 24.59 -1.36
C LYS A 95 7.85 23.30 -0.57
N THR A 96 8.83 23.29 0.31
CA THR A 96 9.13 22.12 1.15
C THR A 96 8.35 22.19 2.45
N HIS A 97 7.48 21.21 2.70
CA HIS A 97 6.75 21.07 3.97
C HIS A 97 7.57 20.37 5.05
N HIS A 98 8.43 19.42 4.65
CA HIS A 98 9.32 18.68 5.56
C HIS A 98 10.64 18.33 4.84
N PRO A 99 11.82 18.47 5.48
CA PRO A 99 13.12 18.29 4.81
C PRO A 99 13.32 16.87 4.24
N LEU A 100 12.76 15.85 4.88
CA LEU A 100 12.78 14.45 4.39
C LEU A 100 11.61 14.11 3.44
N GLN A 101 10.70 15.05 3.17
CA GLN A 101 9.59 14.89 2.22
C GLN A 101 9.42 16.16 1.35
N PRO A 102 10.44 16.55 0.57
CA PRO A 102 10.40 17.73 -0.28
C PRO A 102 9.73 17.46 -1.64
N PHE A 103 8.83 16.47 -1.73
CA PHE A 103 8.27 15.97 -2.99
C PHE A 103 6.76 16.13 -3.03
N GLU A 104 6.23 16.61 -4.15
CA GLU A 104 4.78 16.73 -4.43
C GLU A 104 4.24 15.53 -5.22
N ARG A 105 5.12 14.67 -5.72
CA ARG A 105 4.75 13.37 -6.30
C ARG A 105 5.76 12.30 -5.93
N ARG A 106 5.25 11.12 -5.60
CA ARG A 106 6.05 9.95 -5.21
C ARG A 106 5.57 8.70 -5.94
N ALA A 107 6.45 7.72 -6.06
CA ALA A 107 6.14 6.41 -6.62
C ALA A 107 6.40 5.33 -5.58
N GLY A 108 5.48 4.37 -5.45
CA GLY A 108 5.60 3.23 -4.54
C GLY A 108 5.79 1.91 -5.27
N LEU A 109 6.51 0.99 -4.65
CA LEU A 109 6.57 -0.43 -5.01
C LEU A 109 6.57 -1.27 -3.74
N ALA A 110 5.66 -2.23 -3.63
CA ALA A 110 5.49 -3.05 -2.44
C ALA A 110 5.19 -4.52 -2.78
N ALA A 111 5.58 -5.40 -1.87
CA ALA A 111 5.09 -6.78 -1.85
C ALA A 111 3.77 -6.81 -1.08
N LEU A 112 2.74 -7.44 -1.66
CA LEU A 112 1.40 -7.59 -1.14
C LEU A 112 1.11 -9.08 -0.88
N THR A 113 0.54 -9.36 0.28
CA THR A 113 0.01 -10.68 0.64
C THR A 113 -1.42 -10.56 1.11
N LEU A 114 -2.17 -11.64 0.94
CA LEU A 114 -3.60 -11.73 1.22
C LEU A 114 -3.90 -13.00 2.03
N ALA A 115 -4.93 -12.95 2.87
CA ALA A 115 -5.42 -14.11 3.58
C ALA A 115 -6.95 -14.10 3.69
N ALA A 116 -7.58 -15.22 3.35
CA ALA A 116 -9.03 -15.39 3.37
C ALA A 116 -9.43 -16.73 3.98
N GLY A 117 -10.48 -16.72 4.81
CA GLY A 117 -11.14 -17.91 5.35
C GLY A 117 -12.29 -18.42 4.47
N ASP A 118 -13.00 -17.51 3.80
CA ASP A 118 -14.13 -17.78 2.92
C ASP A 118 -13.70 -18.61 1.69
N GLU A 119 -14.42 -19.70 1.43
CA GLU A 119 -14.09 -20.66 0.38
C GLU A 119 -13.99 -20.02 -1.01
N ARG A 120 -14.84 -19.02 -1.31
CA ARG A 120 -14.83 -18.29 -2.59
C ARG A 120 -13.50 -17.59 -2.85
N TYR A 121 -12.81 -17.18 -1.78
CA TYR A 121 -11.60 -16.38 -1.84
C TYR A 121 -10.33 -17.09 -1.36
N ARG A 122 -10.40 -18.36 -0.92
CA ARG A 122 -9.22 -19.12 -0.44
C ARG A 122 -8.07 -19.19 -1.43
N TRP A 123 -8.33 -18.99 -2.72
CA TRP A 123 -7.28 -18.90 -3.75
C TRP A 123 -6.26 -17.79 -3.45
N VAL A 124 -6.64 -16.70 -2.78
CA VAL A 124 -5.72 -15.60 -2.44
C VAL A 124 -4.63 -16.01 -1.45
N ASN A 125 -4.84 -17.09 -0.68
CA ASN A 125 -3.84 -17.63 0.26
C ASN A 125 -2.59 -18.17 -0.46
N ARG A 126 -2.63 -18.34 -1.79
CA ARG A 126 -1.51 -18.78 -2.63
C ARG A 126 -0.96 -17.64 -3.51
N VAL A 127 -1.51 -16.43 -3.38
CA VAL A 127 -1.11 -15.27 -4.15
C VAL A 127 0.01 -14.54 -3.42
N PHE A 128 1.13 -14.35 -4.13
CA PHE A 128 2.09 -13.31 -3.84
C PHE A 128 1.92 -12.22 -4.89
N ALA A 129 1.77 -10.96 -4.48
CA ALA A 129 1.51 -9.87 -5.40
C ALA A 129 2.52 -8.74 -5.26
N MET A 130 2.72 -8.01 -6.35
CA MET A 130 3.42 -6.73 -6.37
C MET A 130 2.39 -5.62 -6.48
N LEU A 131 2.58 -4.53 -5.73
CA LEU A 131 1.77 -3.33 -5.80
C LEU A 131 2.65 -2.16 -6.21
N GLU A 132 2.22 -1.39 -7.19
CA GLU A 132 2.78 -0.08 -7.50
C GLU A 132 1.81 1.03 -7.11
N ALA A 133 2.33 2.21 -6.80
CA ALA A 133 1.53 3.34 -6.38
C ALA A 133 2.00 4.66 -6.99
N ASP A 134 1.05 5.48 -7.42
CA ASP A 134 1.23 6.91 -7.71
C ASP A 134 0.65 7.74 -6.57
N ILE A 135 1.47 8.62 -6.01
CA ILE A 135 1.23 9.19 -4.69
C ILE A 135 1.38 10.70 -4.78
N VAL A 136 0.33 11.41 -4.37
CA VAL A 136 0.33 12.86 -4.23
C VAL A 136 0.32 13.18 -2.74
N PRO A 137 1.51 13.27 -2.11
CA PRO A 137 1.59 13.60 -0.69
C PRO A 137 1.00 14.98 -0.42
N TYR A 138 0.35 15.15 0.73
CA TYR A 138 -0.28 16.42 1.16
C TYR A 138 -1.46 16.90 0.29
N ALA A 139 -2.00 16.05 -0.58
CA ALA A 139 -3.36 16.28 -1.08
C ALA A 139 -4.33 16.27 0.11
N ALA A 140 -5.50 16.89 -0.04
CA ALA A 140 -6.53 16.92 1.00
C ALA A 140 -7.77 16.14 0.52
N PRO A 141 -7.94 14.85 0.88
CA PRO A 141 -7.03 14.01 1.68
C PRO A 141 -5.85 13.44 0.88
N GLU A 142 -4.79 12.98 1.56
CA GLU A 142 -3.69 12.26 0.90
C GLU A 142 -4.24 11.00 0.21
N LEU A 143 -3.93 10.88 -1.08
CA LEU A 143 -4.47 9.85 -1.97
C LEU A 143 -3.33 9.07 -2.64
N TRP A 144 -3.41 7.74 -2.57
CA TRP A 144 -2.53 6.85 -3.30
C TRP A 144 -3.35 6.09 -4.34
N ARG A 145 -3.03 6.24 -5.62
CA ARG A 145 -3.57 5.37 -6.67
C ARG A 145 -2.68 4.14 -6.78
N ILE A 146 -3.28 2.96 -6.68
CA ILE A 146 -2.55 1.69 -6.61
C ILE A 146 -2.94 0.75 -7.75
N ARG A 147 -1.99 -0.06 -8.19
CA ARG A 147 -2.22 -1.22 -9.07
C ARG A 147 -1.51 -2.43 -8.50
N ALA A 148 -2.22 -3.54 -8.35
CA ALA A 148 -1.67 -4.78 -7.84
C ALA A 148 -1.63 -5.86 -8.93
N PHE A 149 -0.57 -6.66 -8.91
CA PHE A 149 -0.32 -7.73 -9.86
C PHE A 149 0.05 -9.01 -9.13
N GLU A 150 -0.67 -10.09 -9.39
CA GLU A 150 -0.30 -11.43 -8.95
C GLU A 150 1.00 -11.88 -9.66
N CYS A 151 1.95 -12.38 -8.88
CA CYS A 151 3.14 -13.06 -9.37
C CYS A 151 2.81 -14.52 -9.65
N VAL A 152 2.69 -14.88 -10.93
CA VAL A 152 2.44 -16.26 -11.33
C VAL A 152 3.73 -17.06 -11.26
N ASN A 153 3.73 -18.06 -10.37
CA ASN A 153 4.78 -19.07 -10.25
C ASN A 153 4.33 -20.36 -10.94
N ASP A 154 4.82 -20.58 -12.15
CA ASP A 154 4.47 -21.74 -12.98
C ASP A 154 4.86 -23.09 -12.34
N LEU A 155 5.78 -23.09 -11.37
CA LEU A 155 6.18 -24.30 -10.64
C LEU A 155 5.07 -24.83 -9.72
N ILE A 156 4.13 -23.97 -9.29
CA ILE A 156 3.00 -24.39 -8.43
C ILE A 156 1.95 -25.16 -9.25
N GLN A 157 1.82 -24.86 -10.55
CA GLN A 157 0.87 -25.52 -11.46
C GLN A 157 1.32 -26.94 -11.84
N ALA A 158 2.63 -27.23 -11.81
CA ALA A 158 3.19 -28.53 -12.18
C ALA A 158 2.97 -29.64 -11.12
N GLN A 159 2.30 -29.34 -10.01
CA GLN A 159 2.08 -30.25 -8.87
C GLN A 159 0.60 -30.50 -8.55
N ALA A 160 -0.33 -30.06 -9.42
CA ALA A 160 -1.77 -30.27 -9.27
C ALA A 160 -2.29 -31.38 -10.19
#